data_AF-A0A371F9N4-F1
#
_entry.id   AF-A0A371F9N4-F1
#
_cell.length_a   1.000
_cell.length_b   1.000
_cell.length_c   1.000
_cell.angle_alpha   90.00
_cell.angle_beta   90.00
_cell.angle_gamma   90.00
#
_symmetry.space_group_name_H-M   'P 1'
#
loop_
_entity.id
_entity.type
_entity.pdbx_description
1 polymer ?
#
loop_
_entity_poly.entity_id
_entity_poly.type
_entity_poly.pdbx_seq_one_letter_code
_entity_poly.pdbx_strand_id
1 'polypeptide(L)' 'MVRNANGKWHMCTDYTDLNKACPKNPYPLPNIEWLVDEALGFALLSFMNAYSGYNQIKMHPQDKAKTAFITDSGT' A
#
# COMPACT_ATOMS: atom_id res chain seq x y z
N MET A 1 -10.19 -5.34 -13.08
CA MET A 1 -11.34 -4.90 -12.25
C MET A 1 -11.67 -6.00 -11.24
N VAL A 2 -11.93 -5.66 -9.99
CA VAL A 2 -12.26 -6.61 -8.91
C VAL A 2 -13.55 -6.17 -8.23
N ARG A 3 -14.48 -7.11 -8.02
CA ARG A 3 -15.75 -6.86 -7.34
C ARG A 3 -15.59 -7.08 -5.85
N ASN A 4 -15.90 -6.06 -5.05
CA ASN A 4 -15.89 -6.14 -3.59
C ASN A 4 -17.19 -6.83 -3.10
N ALA A 5 -17.16 -7.36 -1.88
CA ALA A 5 -18.30 -8.00 -1.21
C ALA A 5 -19.49 -7.06 -1.04
N ASN A 6 -19.24 -5.75 -0.93
CA ASN A 6 -20.27 -4.71 -0.91
C ASN A 6 -20.88 -4.40 -2.30
N GLY A 7 -20.52 -5.18 -3.33
CA GLY A 7 -21.02 -5.05 -4.70
C GLY A 7 -20.37 -3.95 -5.53
N LYS A 8 -19.49 -3.11 -4.95
CA LYS A 8 -18.77 -2.05 -5.67
C LYS A 8 -17.59 -2.62 -6.45
N TRP A 9 -17.29 -1.97 -7.57
CA TRP A 9 -16.11 -2.29 -8.39
C TRP A 9 -14.89 -1.49 -7.93
N HIS A 10 -13.75 -2.16 -7.85
CA HIS A 10 -12.44 -1.54 -7.65
C HIS A 10 -11.52 -1.84 -8.83
N MET A 11 -10.75 -0.83 -9.21
CA MET A 11 -9.65 -1.01 -10.14
C MET A 11 -8.48 -1.68 -9.40
N CYS A 12 -7.90 -2.71 -10.01
CA CYS A 12 -6.74 -3.42 -9.51
C CYS A 12 -5.81 -3.61 -10.71
N THR A 13 -4.69 -2.88 -10.72
CA THR A 13 -3.67 -3.01 -11.74
C THR A 13 -2.78 -4.19 -11.43
N ASP A 14 -2.53 -5.03 -12.43
CA ASP A 14 -1.53 -6.08 -12.30
C ASP A 14 -0.12 -5.50 -12.52
N TYR A 15 0.60 -5.30 -11.42
CA TYR A 15 2.02 -4.90 -11.42
C TYR A 15 2.96 -6.07 -11.15
N THR A 16 2.54 -7.33 -11.34
CA THR A 16 3.32 -8.51 -10.97
C THR A 16 4.73 -8.49 -11.55
N ASP A 17 4.88 -8.22 -12.84
CA ASP A 17 6.19 -8.22 -13.49
C ASP A 17 7.01 -6.97 -13.16
N LEU A 18 6.37 -5.80 -13.00
CA LEU A 18 7.01 -4.58 -12.50
C LEU A 18 7.61 -4.81 -11.10
N ASN A 19 6.85 -5.46 -10.21
CA ASN A 19 7.27 -5.76 -8.84
C ASN A 19 8.42 -6.78 -8.79
N LYS A 20 8.50 -7.71 -9.75
CA LYS A 20 9.64 -8.64 -9.88
C LYS A 20 10.91 -7.93 -10.36
N ALA A 21 10.76 -6.96 -11.27
CA ALA A 21 11.88 -6.21 -11.84
C ALA A 21 12.43 -5.12 -10.88
N CYS A 22 11.61 -4.66 -9.92
CA CYS A 22 11.99 -3.64 -8.96
C CYS A 22 12.84 -4.24 -7.81
N PRO A 23 14.04 -3.68 -7.53
CA PRO A 23 14.81 -4.07 -6.35
C PRO A 23 14.00 -3.84 -5.07
N LYS A 24 13.95 -4.85 -4.19
CA LYS A 24 13.30 -4.71 -2.89
C LYS A 24 14.17 -3.88 -1.96
N ASN A 25 13.58 -2.85 -1.35
CA ASN A 25 14.19 -2.06 -0.28
C ASN A 25 13.36 -2.22 1.01
N PRO A 26 13.51 -3.36 1.73
CA PRO A 26 12.70 -3.60 2.92
C PRO A 26 13.10 -2.63 4.04
N TYR A 27 12.13 -1.86 4.53
CA TYR A 27 12.29 -1.13 5.79
C TYR A 27 12.18 -2.12 6.95
N PRO A 28 13.10 -2.10 7.93
CA PRO A 28 13.02 -3.00 9.08
C PRO A 28 11.79 -2.65 9.91
N LEU A 29 10.78 -3.52 9.90
CA LEU A 29 9.61 -3.37 10.75
C LEU A 29 9.93 -3.90 12.16
N PRO A 30 9.46 -3.21 13.22
CA PRO A 30 9.64 -3.68 14.59
C PRO A 30 8.90 -5.00 14.84
N ASN A 31 9.40 -5.77 15.82
CA ASN A 31 8.73 -6.99 16.26
C ASN A 31 7.37 -6.64 16.90
N ILE A 32 6.35 -7.45 16.63
CA ILE A 32 5.00 -7.20 17.15
C ILE A 32 4.91 -7.32 18.68
N GLU A 33 5.63 -8.27 19.29
CA GLU A 33 5.65 -8.43 20.75
C GLU A 33 6.22 -7.17 21.42
N TRP A 34 7.29 -6.60 20.85
CA TRP A 34 7.84 -5.33 21.32
C TRP A 34 6.79 -4.21 21.27
N LEU A 35 6.08 -4.07 20.14
CA LEU A 35 5.07 -3.03 20.00
C LEU A 35 3.93 -3.19 21.02
N VAL A 36 3.55 -4.44 21.33
CA VAL A 36 2.54 -4.73 22.35
C VAL A 36 3.07 -4.36 23.73
N ASP A 37 4.27 -4.82 24.10
CA ASP A 37 4.91 -4.55 25.38
C ASP A 37 5.07 -3.04 25.64
N GLU A 38 5.49 -2.28 24.62
CA GLU A 38 5.58 -0.82 24.70
C GLU A 38 4.21 -0.17 24.93
N ALA A 39 3.13 -0.72 24.39
CA ALA A 39 1.78 -0.19 24.58
C ALA A 39 1.19 -0.58 25.96
N LEU A 40 1.76 -1.56 26.66
CA LEU A 40 1.31 -1.95 27.99
C LEU A 40 1.59 -0.84 29.01
N GLY A 41 0.67 -0.64 29.95
CA GLY A 41 0.80 0.35 31.02
C GLY A 41 0.24 1.74 30.68
N PHE A 42 -0.17 1.99 29.44
CA PHE A 42 -0.95 3.17 29.09
C PHE A 42 -2.43 2.98 29.43
N ALA A 43 -3.02 3.94 30.14
CA ALA A 43 -4.44 3.90 30.52
C ALA A 43 -5.40 4.16 29.34
N LEU A 44 -4.89 4.72 28.24
CA LEU A 44 -5.66 5.02 27.04
C LEU A 44 -4.78 4.83 25.79
N LEU A 45 -5.33 4.15 24.79
CA LEU A 45 -4.73 4.01 23.47
C LEU A 45 -5.67 4.62 22.43
N SER A 46 -5.11 5.31 21.43
CA SER A 46 -5.86 5.78 20.26
C SER A 46 -5.20 5.26 18.99
N PHE A 47 -6.03 4.79 18.06
CA PHE A 47 -5.58 4.20 16.80
C PHE A 47 -5.96 5.12 15.65
N MET A 48 -4.98 5.47 14.83
CA MET A 48 -5.21 6.21 13.59
C MET A 48 -5.13 5.26 12.40
N ASN A 49 -6.12 5.35 11.51
CA ASN A 49 -6.13 4.57 10.29
C ASN A 49 -5.36 5.29 9.18
N ALA A 50 -4.34 4.64 8.64
CA ALA A 50 -3.54 5.13 7.51
C ALA A 50 -3.89 4.45 6.18
N TYR A 51 -5.08 3.86 6.04
CA TYR A 51 -5.49 3.11 4.84
C TYR A 51 -5.33 3.89 3.52
N SER A 52 -5.60 5.20 3.52
CA SER A 52 -5.43 6.06 2.34
C SER A 52 -3.96 6.41 2.04
N GLY A 53 -3.03 6.03 2.91
CA GLY A 53 -1.61 6.38 2.82
C GLY A 53 -0.94 5.97 1.51
N TYR A 54 -1.36 4.83 0.92
CA TYR A 54 -0.87 4.36 -0.38
C TYR A 54 -1.03 5.41 -1.50
N ASN A 55 -2.09 6.22 -1.46
CA ASN A 55 -2.39 7.22 -2.49
C ASN A 55 -1.86 8.63 -2.15
N GLN A 56 -1.34 8.83 -0.93
CA GLN A 56 -0.85 10.13 -0.47
C GLN A 56 0.65 10.31 -0.71
N ILE A 57 1.41 9.22 -0.74
CA ILE A 57 2.85 9.26 -1.01
C ILE A 57 3.06 9.45 -2.52
N LYS A 58 3.75 10.55 -2.88
CA LYS A 58 4.01 10.88 -4.28
C LYS A 58 5.10 9.98 -4.85
N MET A 59 4.85 9.46 -6.05
CA MET A 59 5.89 8.84 -6.86
C MET A 59 6.99 9.85 -7.22
N HIS A 60 8.23 9.40 -7.17
CA HIS A 60 9.36 10.18 -7.66
C HIS A 60 9.15 10.52 -9.15
N PRO A 61 9.42 11.77 -9.60
CA PRO A 61 9.05 12.20 -10.95
C PRO A 61 9.57 11.31 -12.08
N GLN A 62 10.76 10.75 -11.93
CA GLN A 62 11.40 9.86 -12.92
C GLN A 62 10.76 8.46 -12.98
N ASP A 63 10.03 8.06 -11.94
CA ASP A 63 9.45 6.72 -11.82
C ASP A 63 7.95 6.68 -12.14
N LYS A 64 7.30 7.84 -12.29
CA LYS A 64 5.86 7.94 -12.60
C LYS A 64 5.45 7.15 -13.84
N ALA A 65 6.24 7.22 -14.91
CA ALA A 65 5.94 6.49 -16.14
C ALA A 65 6.03 4.97 -15.98
N LYS A 66 6.80 4.48 -14.99
CA LYS A 66 6.97 3.03 -14.71
C LYS A 66 5.71 2.44 -14.07
N THR A 67 4.85 3.26 -13.47
CA THR A 67 3.56 2.84 -12.91
C THR A 67 2.39 3.10 -13.87
N ALA A 68 2.65 3.27 -15.16
CA ALA A 68 1.60 3.35 -16.15
C ALA A 68 0.86 2.01 -16.29
N PHE A 69 -0.39 2.06 -16.69
CA PHE A 69 -1.22 0.88 -16.95
C PHE A 69 -2.10 1.12 -18.17
N ILE A 70 -2.55 0.02 -18.78
CA ILE A 70 -3.37 0.06 -19.99
C ILE A 70 -4.80 -0.33 -19.61
N THR A 71 -5.77 0.33 -20.23
CA THR A 71 -7.19 -0.02 -20.15
C THR A 71 -7.71 -0.37 -21.54
N ASP A 72 -8.82 -1.11 -21.62
CA ASP A 72 -9.41 -1.51 -22.91
C ASP A 72 -9.77 -0.32 -23.81
N SER A 73 -9.97 0.86 -23.22
CA SER A 73 -10.31 2.11 -23.90
C SER A 73 -9.17 3.11 -24.01
N GLY A 74 -7.94 2.79 -23.57
CA GLY A 74 -6.80 3.72 -23.74
C GLY A 74 -5.53 3.44 -22.92
N THR A 75 -4.53 4.28 -23.19
CA THR A 75 -3.25 4.51 -22.50
C THR A 75 -3.16 5.93 -21.98
#